data_AF-A0A2P8ALH0-F1
#
_entry.id   AF-A0A2P8ALH0-F1
#
_cell.length_a   1.000
_cell.length_b   1.000
_cell.length_c   1.000
_cell.angle_alpha   90.00
_cell.angle_beta   90.00
_cell.angle_gamma   90.00
#
_symmetry.space_group_name_H-M   'P 1'
#
loop_
_entity.id
_entity.type
_entity.pdbx_description
1 polymer ?
#
loop_
_entity_poly.entity_id
_entity_poly.type
_entity_poly.pdbx_seq_one_letter_code
_entity_poly.pdbx_strand_id
1 'polypeptide(L)' 'MVGPELLWADVYATAAVARGADALDWLAALDGYAALLVDAAGRVRATPNWPGSRAAAQTRAA' A
#
# COMPACT_ATOMS: atom_id res chain seq x y z
N MET A 1 -2.10 6.26 1.16
CA MET A 1 -3.16 5.87 0.22
C MET A 1 -3.19 6.89 -0.90
N VAL A 2 -3.33 6.45 -2.15
CA VAL A 2 -3.61 7.29 -3.31
C VAL A 2 -4.66 6.61 -4.18
N GLY A 3 -5.48 7.39 -4.87
CA GLY A 3 -6.56 6.88 -5.73
C GLY A 3 -7.19 8.01 -6.57
N PRO A 4 -8.13 7.68 -7.46
CA PRO A 4 -8.76 8.65 -8.38
C PRO A 4 -9.64 9.67 -7.67
N GLU A 5 -10.20 9.31 -6.51
CA GLU A 5 -11.13 10.14 -5.75
C GLU A 5 -10.65 10.30 -4.30
N LEU A 6 -10.49 11.55 -3.84
CA LEU A 6 -9.99 11.86 -2.51
C LEU A 6 -10.86 11.25 -1.40
N LEU A 7 -12.19 11.31 -1.56
CA LEU A 7 -13.14 10.78 -0.59
C LEU A 7 -12.91 9.28 -0.34
N TRP A 8 -12.82 8.50 -1.40
CA TRP A 8 -12.63 7.05 -1.28
C TRP A 8 -11.23 6.68 -0.79
N ALA A 9 -10.19 7.43 -1.20
CA ALA A 9 -8.86 7.23 -0.66
C ALA A 9 -8.83 7.44 0.88
N ASP A 10 -9.53 8.43 1.41
CA ASP A 10 -9.62 8.67 2.85
C ASP A 10 -10.41 7.57 3.59
N VAL A 11 -11.54 7.15 3.03
CA VAL A 11 -12.35 6.03 3.56
C VAL A 11 -11.54 4.74 3.63
N TYR A 12 -10.84 4.38 2.56
CA TYR A 12 -10.03 3.18 2.53
C TYR A 12 -8.82 3.26 3.45
N ALA A 13 -8.22 4.44 3.62
CA ALA A 13 -7.12 4.63 4.57
C ALA A 13 -7.57 4.38 6.01
N THR A 14 -8.72 4.95 6.39
CA THR A 14 -9.31 4.75 7.71
C THR A 14 -9.70 3.28 7.94
N ALA A 15 -10.33 2.65 6.95
CA ALA A 15 -10.69 1.24 7.01
C ALA A 15 -9.44 0.33 7.14
N ALA A 16 -8.35 0.67 6.45
CA ALA A 16 -7.10 -0.06 6.53
C ALA A 16 -6.46 0.01 7.92
N VAL A 17 -6.48 1.19 8.56
CA VAL A 17 -6.01 1.35 9.94
C VAL A 17 -6.83 0.47 10.89
N ALA A 18 -8.16 0.45 10.75
CA ALA A 18 -9.03 -0.39 11.57
C ALA A 18 -8.80 -1.90 11.37
N ARG A 19 -8.46 -2.32 10.13
CA ARG A 19 -8.17 -3.72 9.79
C ARG A 19 -6.78 -4.19 10.25
N GLY A 20 -5.82 -3.29 10.40
CA GLY A 20 -4.46 -3.64 10.81
C GLY A 20 -3.59 -4.23 9.69
N ALA A 21 -2.64 -5.09 10.05
CA ALA A 21 -1.51 -5.48 9.19
C ALA A 21 -1.88 -6.17 7.87
N ASP A 22 -3.03 -6.84 7.81
CA ASP A 22 -3.53 -7.56 6.63
C ASP A 22 -4.29 -6.65 5.65
N ALA A 23 -4.43 -5.36 5.98
CA ALA A 23 -5.12 -4.40 5.13
C ALA A 23 -4.45 -4.22 3.77
N LEU A 24 -3.11 -4.39 3.69
CA LEU A 24 -2.36 -4.13 2.46
C LEU A 24 -2.73 -5.09 1.33
N ASP A 25 -3.00 -6.37 1.65
CA ASP A 25 -3.38 -7.38 0.66
C ASP A 25 -4.80 -7.13 0.14
N TRP A 26 -5.69 -6.66 1.01
CA TRP A 26 -7.02 -6.21 0.62
C TRP A 26 -6.96 -4.97 -0.29
N LEU A 27 -6.14 -3.98 0.06
CA LEU A 27 -5.96 -2.76 -0.75
C LEU A 27 -5.31 -3.05 -2.11
N ALA A 28 -4.44 -4.05 -2.19
CA ALA A 28 -3.81 -4.47 -3.44
C ALA A 28 -4.82 -5.02 -4.48
N ALA A 29 -6.02 -5.42 -4.03
CA ALA A 29 -7.11 -5.87 -4.89
C ALA A 29 -8.02 -4.73 -5.39
N LEU A 30 -7.80 -3.48 -4.95
CA LEU A 30 -8.60 -2.32 -5.37
C LEU A 30 -7.99 -1.66 -6.61
N ASP A 31 -8.68 -1.78 -7.74
CA ASP A 31 -8.25 -1.15 -8.99
C ASP A 31 -8.17 0.37 -8.89
N GLY A 32 -7.07 0.95 -9.36
CA GLY A 32 -6.85 2.39 -9.34
C GLY A 32 -6.42 2.97 -7.98
N TYR A 33 -6.33 2.14 -6.93
CA TYR A 33 -5.83 2.56 -5.62
C TYR A 33 -4.44 1.97 -5.36
N ALA A 34 -3.61 2.73 -4.64
CA ALA A 34 -2.32 2.26 -4.14
C ALA A 34 -2.14 2.67 -2.69
N ALA A 35 -1.41 1.87 -1.93
CA ALA A 35 -1.19 2.10 -0.51
C ALA A 35 0.26 1.85 -0.10
N LEU A 36 0.69 2.62 0.90
CA LEU A 36 1.93 2.44 1.63
C LEU A 36 1.56 2.40 3.11
N LEU A 37 2.02 1.36 3.78
CA LEU A 37 1.88 1.13 5.21
C LEU A 37 3.25 1.29 5.85
N VAL A 38 3.30 2.04 6.94
CA VAL A 38 4.45 2.11 7.84
C VAL A 38 4.02 1.46 9.16
N ASP A 39 4.71 0.40 9.58
CA ASP A 39 4.43 -0.24 10.87
C ASP A 39 5.03 0.57 12.05
N ALA A 40 4.70 0.19 13.28
CA ALA A 40 5.21 0.86 14.49
C ALA A 40 6.74 0.76 14.65
N ALA A 41 7.40 -0.18 13.98
CA ALA A 41 8.85 -0.31 13.94
C ALA A 41 9.48 0.48 12.77
N GLY A 42 8.69 1.24 12.02
CA GLY A 42 9.14 2.01 10.86
C GLY A 42 9.34 1.19 9.59
N ARG A 43 8.92 -0.08 9.54
CA ARG A 43 9.02 -0.88 8.31
C ARG A 43 7.97 -0.42 7.31
N VAL A 44 8.40 -0.27 6.07
CA VAL A 44 7.56 0.17 4.96
C VAL A 44 7.16 -1.04 4.12
N ARG A 45 5.86 -1.19 3.88
CA ARG A 45 5.28 -2.09 2.88
C ARG A 45 4.37 -1.29 1.96
N ALA A 46 4.31 -1.65 0.68
CA ALA A 46 3.46 -0.95 -0.28
C ALA A 46 2.80 -1.91 -1.26
N THR A 47 1.67 -1.51 -1.82
CA THR A 47 1.06 -2.20 -2.96
C THR A 47 1.99 -2.08 -4.19
N PRO A 48 1.97 -3.04 -5.13
CA PRO A 48 2.91 -3.05 -6.25
C PRO A 48 2.91 -1.78 -7.11
N ASN A 49 1.75 -1.10 -7.21
CA ASN A 49 1.53 0.11 -7.99
C ASN A 49 1.83 1.43 -7.25
N TRP A 50 2.44 1.38 -6.06
CA TRP A 50 2.72 2.59 -5.29
C TRP A 50 3.65 3.57 -6.04
N PRO A 51 3.27 4.87 -6.19
CA PRO A 51 4.11 5.86 -6.86
C PRO A 51 5.44 6.03 -6.14
N GLY A 52 6.54 5.72 -6.83
CA GLY A 52 7.89 5.80 -6.25
C GLY A 52 8.39 4.51 -5.61
N SER A 53 7.68 3.38 -5.74
CA SER A 53 8.30 2.08 -5.55
C SER A 53 9.43 1.92 -6.58
N ARG A 54 10.69 2.03 -6.14
CA ARG A 54 11.77 1.47 -6.94
C ARG A 54 11.52 -0.03 -6.97
N ALA A 55 11.43 -0.63 -8.16
CA ALA A 55 11.51 -2.07 -8.29
C ALA A 55 12.72 -2.52 -7.45
N ALA A 56 12.49 -3.35 -6.44
CA ALA A 56 13.58 -3.94 -5.67
C ALA A 56 14.54 -4.52 -6.72
N ALA A 57 15.80 -4.05 -6.72
CA ALA A 57 16.80 -4.56 -7.63
C ALA A 57 16.72 -6.08 -7.56
N GLN A 58 16.33 -6.73 -8.68
CA GLN A 58 16.26 -8.18 -8.74
C GLN A 58 17.62 -8.69 -8.27
N THR A 59 17.66 -9.31 -7.09
CA THR A 59 18.86 -10.01 -6.65
C THR A 59 19.10 -11.07 -7.71
N ARG A 60 20.06 -10.84 -8.61
CA ARG A 60 20.54 -11.90 -9.49
C ARG A 60 21.05 -13.00 -8.56
N ALA A 61 20.36 -14.13 -8.56
CA ALA A 61 20.92 -15.36 -8.04
C ALA A 61 22.21 -15.63 -8.85
N ALA A 62 23.29 -15.87 -8.10
CA ALA A 62 24.60 -16.25 -8.63
C ALA A 62 24.59 -17.66 -9.22
#